data_AF-A0A454XMW0-F1
#
_entry.id   AF-A0A454XMW0-F1
#
_cell.length_a   1.000
_cell.length_b   1.000
_cell.length_c   1.000
_cell.angle_alpha   90.00
_cell.angle_beta   90.00
_cell.angle_gamma   90.00
#
_symmetry.space_group_name_H-M   'P 1'
#
loop_
_entity.id
_entity.type
_entity.pdbx_description
1 polymer ?
#
loop_
_entity_poly.entity_id
_entity_poly.type
_entity_poly.pdbx_seq_one_letter_code
_entity_poly.pdbx_strand_id
1 'polypeptide(L)'
;MRSPLLVLLAIAASTVAYKDEMLSSNRIPELPEQTKWFGNTCDECKTVIKAIVGALDDPAKLEELKVLLKALCTMSSFEAQCMLFANSIEVFLKRLEPYLRDEEKVCRTMHLCSNPKLTTFNRIGQLYLKKIENEAERKDAANDFFCDECQMAVIELKKVVDNEQERAAIKKFFSEKVCKRYAPKYADECNLLLEEFLPKFWDALDAALANPKVLCVGVGFCPKESAASNKLAQFFKAVKAL
;
A
#
# COMPACT_ATOMS: atom_id res chain seq x y z
N MET A 1 -13.21 36.05 -37.25
CA MET A 1 -12.30 34.91 -37.03
C MET A 1 -12.03 34.79 -35.53
N ARG A 2 -12.75 33.92 -34.83
CA ARG A 2 -12.47 33.64 -33.41
C ARG A 2 -11.18 32.83 -33.35
N SER A 3 -10.13 33.41 -32.80
CA SER A 3 -8.79 32.83 -32.82
C SER A 3 -8.80 31.49 -32.08
N PRO A 4 -8.42 30.36 -32.71
CA PRO A 4 -8.37 29.04 -32.05
C PRO A 4 -7.43 29.06 -30.83
N LEU A 5 -6.49 30.01 -30.81
CA LEU A 5 -5.59 30.27 -29.68
C LEU A 5 -6.33 30.71 -28.40
N LEU A 6 -7.39 31.52 -28.52
CA LEU A 6 -8.18 31.96 -27.37
C LEU A 6 -9.02 30.83 -26.77
N VAL A 7 -9.49 29.91 -27.60
CA VAL A 7 -10.23 28.72 -27.16
C VAL A 7 -9.28 27.74 -26.46
N LEU A 8 -8.08 27.53 -27.01
CA LEU A 8 -7.05 26.71 -26.37
C LEU A 8 -6.58 27.28 -25.04
N LEU A 9 -6.39 28.60 -24.94
CA LEU A 9 -6.04 29.26 -23.68
C LEU A 9 -7.16 29.16 -22.63
N ALA A 10 -8.43 29.25 -23.06
CA ALA A 10 -9.57 29.08 -22.15
C ALA A 10 -9.70 27.64 -21.63
N ILE A 11 -9.42 26.64 -22.47
CA ILE A 11 -9.41 25.22 -22.08
C ILE A 11 -8.20 24.90 -21.18
N ALA A 12 -7.03 25.47 -21.47
CA ALA A 12 -5.86 25.33 -20.62
C ALA A 12 -6.08 25.99 -19.25
N ALA A 13 -6.70 27.18 -19.21
CA ALA A 13 -7.01 27.86 -17.97
C ALA A 13 -8.04 27.10 -17.13
N SER A 14 -9.08 26.53 -17.76
CA SER A 14 -10.09 25.74 -17.03
C SER A 14 -9.54 24.41 -16.53
N THR A 15 -8.64 23.75 -17.27
CA THR A 15 -7.98 22.51 -16.79
C THR A 15 -6.98 22.76 -15.67
N VAL A 16 -6.26 23.89 -15.69
CA VAL A 16 -5.38 24.29 -14.58
C VAL A 16 -6.20 24.68 -13.35
N ALA A 17 -7.26 25.48 -13.51
CA ALA A 17 -8.14 25.86 -12.41
C ALA A 17 -8.84 24.62 -11.80
N TYR A 18 -9.32 23.70 -12.63
CA TYR A 18 -9.92 22.44 -12.18
C TYR A 18 -8.92 21.54 -11.45
N LYS A 19 -7.66 21.52 -11.89
CA LYS A 19 -6.57 20.80 -11.22
C LYS A 19 -6.25 21.42 -9.85
N ASP A 20 -6.16 22.74 -9.76
CA ASP A 20 -5.89 23.43 -8.48
C ASP A 20 -7.06 23.31 -7.50
N GLU A 21 -8.30 23.31 -8.01
CA GLU A 21 -9.51 23.07 -7.21
C GLU A 21 -9.61 21.61 -6.74
N MET A 22 -9.30 20.63 -7.59
CA MET A 22 -9.14 19.24 -7.21
C MET A 22 -8.02 19.03 -6.18
N LEU A 23 -6.86 19.68 -6.34
CA LEU A 23 -5.75 19.55 -5.38
C LEU A 23 -6.03 20.23 -4.03
N SER A 24 -6.87 21.27 -4.01
CA SER A 24 -7.28 21.94 -2.77
C SER A 24 -8.47 21.27 -2.09
N SER A 25 -9.41 20.67 -2.84
CA SER A 25 -10.56 19.92 -2.31
C SER A 25 -10.22 18.47 -1.93
N ASN A 26 -9.25 17.84 -2.61
CA ASN A 26 -8.87 16.43 -2.43
C ASN A 26 -7.52 16.24 -1.76
N ARG A 27 -7.09 17.26 -1.02
CA ARG A 27 -6.14 17.01 0.05
C ARG A 27 -6.71 15.90 0.92
N ILE A 28 -5.89 14.89 1.23
CA ILE A 28 -5.94 14.24 2.55
C ILE A 28 -6.17 15.41 3.49
N PRO A 29 -7.29 15.50 4.25
CA PRO A 29 -7.57 16.67 5.06
C PRO A 29 -6.26 17.04 5.73
N GLU A 30 -5.81 18.30 5.58
CA GLU A 30 -4.68 18.76 6.36
C GLU A 30 -5.08 18.42 7.78
N LEU A 31 -4.49 17.33 8.29
CA LEU A 31 -4.55 17.00 9.68
C LEU A 31 -4.13 18.32 10.31
N PRO A 32 -4.96 18.90 11.19
CA PRO A 32 -4.71 20.22 11.73
C PRO A 32 -3.23 20.34 11.98
N GLU A 33 -2.60 21.45 11.60
CA GLU A 33 -1.16 21.70 11.77
C GLU A 33 -0.73 21.61 13.27
N GLN A 34 -1.66 21.22 14.15
CA GLN A 34 -1.54 20.94 15.57
C GLN A 34 -2.29 19.67 16.04
N THR A 35 -2.66 18.72 15.18
CA THR A 35 -2.86 17.36 15.68
C THR A 35 -1.50 16.82 16.03
N LYS A 36 -1.13 17.06 17.30
CA LYS A 36 -0.23 16.21 18.06
C LYS A 36 -0.51 14.76 17.64
N TRP A 37 0.30 14.23 16.73
CA TRP A 37 0.42 12.79 16.47
C TRP A 37 1.18 12.22 17.66
N PHE A 38 0.52 12.31 18.82
CA PHE A 38 0.86 11.74 20.12
C PHE A 38 -0.40 11.06 20.66
N GLY A 39 -1.29 10.62 19.75
CA GLY A 39 -2.44 9.80 20.06
C GLY A 39 -2.02 8.35 20.23
N ASN A 40 -2.85 7.55 20.89
CA ASN A 40 -2.67 6.11 20.84
C ASN A 40 -3.20 5.57 19.49
N THR A 41 -2.71 4.40 19.07
CA THR A 41 -3.10 3.79 17.78
C THR A 41 -4.59 3.46 17.68
N CYS A 42 -5.29 3.34 18.82
CA CYS A 42 -6.72 3.08 18.84
C CYS A 42 -7.50 4.32 18.38
N ASP A 43 -7.17 5.49 18.92
CA ASP A 43 -7.85 6.75 18.59
C ASP A 43 -7.54 7.17 17.14
N GLU A 44 -6.31 6.95 16.69
CA GLU A 44 -5.92 7.15 15.29
C GLU A 44 -6.73 6.25 14.35
N CYS A 45 -6.83 4.95 14.66
CA CYS A 45 -7.66 4.03 13.89
C CYS A 45 -9.12 4.49 13.82
N LYS A 46 -9.72 4.84 14.97
CA LYS A 46 -11.11 5.29 15.03
C LYS A 46 -11.35 6.54 14.20
N THR A 47 -10.39 7.47 14.21
CA THR A 47 -10.45 8.69 13.41
C THR A 47 -10.48 8.37 11.92
N VAL A 48 -9.60 7.45 11.47
CA VAL A 48 -9.58 7.00 10.08
C VAL A 48 -10.88 6.29 9.70
N ILE A 49 -11.38 5.37 10.53
CA ILE A 49 -12.64 4.67 10.24
C ILE A 49 -13.82 5.65 10.16
N LYS A 50 -13.89 6.65 11.04
CA LYS A 50 -14.89 7.71 10.97
C LYS A 50 -14.79 8.53 9.69
N ALA A 51 -13.58 8.87 9.26
CA ALA A 51 -13.37 9.59 8.01
C ALA A 51 -13.83 8.76 6.80
N ILE A 52 -13.54 7.45 6.79
CA ILE A 52 -14.01 6.53 5.75
C ILE A 52 -15.53 6.48 5.74
N VAL A 53 -16.17 6.23 6.89
CA VAL A 53 -17.63 6.19 7.01
C VAL A 53 -18.26 7.50 6.55
N GLY A 54 -17.69 8.65 6.95
CA GLY A 54 -18.17 9.96 6.50
C GLY A 54 -17.99 10.19 4.99
N ALA A 55 -16.96 9.60 4.37
CA ALA A 55 -16.80 9.62 2.91
C ALA A 55 -17.78 8.68 2.19
N LEU A 56 -18.15 7.55 2.81
CA LEU A 56 -19.18 6.64 2.29
C LEU A 56 -20.59 7.26 2.30
N ASP A 57 -20.85 8.17 3.25
CA ASP A 57 -22.10 8.93 3.34
C ASP A 57 -22.22 10.05 2.29
N ASP A 58 -21.11 10.41 1.65
CA ASP A 58 -21.03 11.51 0.70
C ASP A 58 -21.02 10.97 -0.76
N PRO A 59 -22.15 11.04 -1.49
CA PRO A 59 -22.22 10.53 -2.85
C PRO A 59 -21.29 11.28 -3.82
N ALA A 60 -20.92 12.54 -3.53
CA ALA A 60 -19.99 13.28 -4.38
C ALA A 60 -18.57 12.72 -4.26
N LYS A 61 -18.12 12.40 -3.04
CA LYS A 61 -16.81 11.75 -2.80
C LYS A 61 -16.74 10.35 -3.42
N LEU A 62 -17.84 9.61 -3.38
CA LEU A 62 -17.91 8.29 -4.01
C LEU A 62 -17.81 8.35 -5.53
N GLU A 63 -18.49 9.30 -6.17
CA GLU A 63 -18.40 9.46 -7.62
C GLU A 63 -17.01 9.95 -8.04
N GLU A 64 -16.41 10.84 -7.26
CA GLU A 64 -15.04 11.28 -7.52
C GLU A 64 -14.03 10.12 -7.42
N LEU A 65 -14.12 9.31 -6.36
CA LEU A 65 -13.32 8.11 -6.20
C LEU A 65 -13.45 7.18 -7.41
N LYS A 66 -14.66 6.99 -7.91
CA LYS A 66 -14.94 6.17 -9.09
C LYS A 66 -14.30 6.75 -10.35
N VAL A 67 -14.33 8.06 -10.55
CA VAL A 67 -13.66 8.74 -11.66
C VAL A 67 -12.14 8.52 -11.58
N LEU A 68 -11.54 8.68 -10.40
CA LEU A 68 -10.11 8.44 -10.19
C LEU A 68 -9.73 6.99 -10.47
N LEU A 69 -10.51 6.02 -9.98
CA LEU A 69 -10.27 4.60 -10.25
C LEU A 69 -10.34 4.30 -11.75
N LYS A 70 -11.32 4.84 -12.48
CA LYS A 70 -11.42 4.69 -13.94
C LYS A 70 -10.21 5.28 -14.67
N ALA A 71 -9.73 6.44 -14.23
CA ALA A 71 -8.52 7.06 -14.78
C ALA A 71 -7.27 6.21 -14.55
N LEU A 72 -7.15 5.53 -13.39
CA LEU A 72 -6.07 4.58 -13.13
C LEU A 72 -6.21 3.30 -13.97
N CYS A 73 -7.44 2.86 -14.25
CA CYS A 73 -7.68 1.66 -15.06
C CYS A 73 -7.16 1.78 -16.49
N THR A 74 -7.22 2.96 -17.12
CA THR A 74 -6.71 3.16 -18.49
C THR A 74 -5.19 3.05 -18.58
N MET A 75 -4.48 3.16 -17.46
CA MET A 75 -3.03 2.99 -17.37
C MET A 75 -2.61 1.54 -17.10
N SER A 76 -3.57 0.65 -16.87
CA SER A 76 -3.35 -0.75 -16.51
C SER A 76 -3.41 -1.67 -17.73
N SER A 77 -2.61 -2.74 -17.73
CA SER A 77 -2.73 -3.83 -18.71
C SER A 77 -4.03 -4.64 -18.57
N PHE A 78 -4.79 -4.42 -17.50
CA PHE A 78 -6.07 -5.09 -17.20
C PHE A 78 -7.25 -4.12 -17.26
N GLU A 79 -7.20 -3.15 -18.18
CA GLU A 79 -8.19 -2.06 -18.28
C GLU A 79 -9.64 -2.56 -18.21
N ALA A 80 -10.00 -3.59 -18.98
CA ALA A 80 -11.36 -4.10 -19.01
C ALA A 80 -11.83 -4.67 -17.65
N GLN A 81 -11.02 -5.51 -17.00
CA GLN A 81 -11.36 -6.06 -15.68
C GLN A 81 -11.38 -4.96 -14.60
N CYS A 82 -10.44 -4.02 -14.68
CA CYS A 82 -10.36 -2.88 -13.78
C CYS A 82 -11.59 -1.98 -13.92
N MET A 83 -12.03 -1.68 -15.14
CA MET A 83 -13.22 -0.88 -15.42
C MET A 83 -14.49 -1.53 -14.88
N LEU A 84 -14.63 -2.86 -14.98
CA LEU A 84 -15.75 -3.59 -14.37
C LEU A 84 -15.77 -3.44 -12.84
N PHE A 85 -14.60 -3.53 -12.21
CA PHE A 85 -14.46 -3.31 -10.78
C PHE A 85 -14.78 -1.86 -10.39
N ALA A 86 -14.18 -0.87 -11.06
CA ALA A 86 -14.42 0.55 -10.81
C ALA A 86 -15.89 0.93 -10.98
N ASN A 87 -16.60 0.37 -11.97
CA ASN A 87 -18.04 0.57 -12.14
C ASN A 87 -18.88 -0.04 -11.01
N SER A 88 -18.37 -1.09 -10.36
CA SER A 88 -19.07 -1.79 -9.28
C SER A 88 -18.64 -1.34 -7.88
N ILE A 89 -17.71 -0.38 -7.77
CA ILE A 89 -17.07 0.00 -6.50
C ILE A 89 -18.10 0.44 -5.46
N GLU A 90 -19.10 1.21 -5.86
CA GLU A 90 -20.18 1.66 -4.96
C GLU A 90 -20.93 0.48 -4.33
N VAL A 91 -21.18 -0.59 -5.09
CA VAL A 91 -21.86 -1.79 -4.59
C VAL A 91 -20.97 -2.49 -3.56
N PHE A 92 -19.67 -2.56 -3.80
CA PHE A 92 -18.72 -3.13 -2.84
C PHE A 92 -18.65 -2.28 -1.56
N LEU A 93 -18.55 -0.96 -1.70
CA LEU A 93 -18.48 -0.04 -0.57
C LEU A 93 -19.76 -0.08 0.27
N LYS A 94 -20.94 -0.11 -0.35
CA LYS A 94 -22.23 -0.26 0.35
C LYS A 94 -22.35 -1.58 1.11
N ARG A 95 -21.74 -2.67 0.60
CA ARG A 95 -21.70 -3.96 1.32
C ARG A 95 -20.71 -3.93 2.48
N LEU A 96 -19.66 -3.14 2.38
CA LEU A 96 -18.63 -2.99 3.41
C LEU A 96 -19.08 -2.04 4.53
N GLU A 97 -19.86 -1.02 4.18
CA GLU A 97 -20.33 0.03 5.08
C GLU A 97 -20.86 -0.48 6.44
N PRO A 98 -21.72 -1.51 6.54
CA PRO A 98 -22.23 -1.98 7.83
C PRO A 98 -21.13 -2.52 8.76
N TYR A 99 -20.02 -3.00 8.21
CA TYR A 99 -18.88 -3.47 8.97
C TYR A 99 -18.00 -2.32 9.47
N LEU A 100 -18.08 -1.14 8.86
CA LEU A 100 -17.25 0.03 9.17
C LEU A 100 -17.92 1.01 10.14
N ARG A 101 -19.25 0.96 10.30
CA ARG A 101 -20.04 1.86 11.16
C ARG A 101 -19.71 1.75 12.66
N ASP A 102 -19.13 0.63 13.10
CA ASP A 102 -18.67 0.42 14.47
C ASP A 102 -17.14 0.52 14.50
N GLU A 103 -16.63 1.73 14.68
CA GLU A 103 -15.19 2.00 14.66
C GLU A 103 -14.44 1.26 15.77
N GLU A 104 -15.08 1.07 16.93
CA GLU A 104 -14.50 0.36 18.07
C GLU A 104 -14.25 -1.10 17.70
N LYS A 105 -15.27 -1.77 17.13
CA LYS A 105 -15.17 -3.17 16.73
C LYS A 105 -14.19 -3.38 15.59
N VAL A 106 -14.17 -2.49 14.60
CA VAL A 106 -13.18 -2.55 13.50
C VAL A 106 -11.76 -2.45 14.08
N CYS A 107 -11.49 -1.41 14.87
CA CYS A 107 -10.16 -1.17 15.41
C CYS A 107 -9.71 -2.23 16.42
N ARG A 108 -10.64 -2.88 17.15
CA ARG A 108 -10.34 -4.06 17.97
C ARG A 108 -10.06 -5.31 17.14
N THR A 109 -10.79 -5.52 16.05
CA THR A 109 -10.56 -6.63 15.11
C THR A 109 -9.19 -6.48 14.43
N MET A 110 -8.79 -5.25 14.13
CA MET A 110 -7.44 -4.93 13.64
C MET A 110 -6.38 -4.92 14.75
N HIS A 111 -6.76 -5.23 15.99
CA HIS A 111 -5.91 -5.21 17.19
C HIS A 111 -5.29 -3.85 17.56
N LEU A 112 -5.67 -2.76 16.90
CA LEU A 112 -5.16 -1.40 17.16
C LEU A 112 -5.66 -0.82 18.49
N CYS A 113 -6.81 -1.30 18.99
CA CYS A 113 -7.37 -0.97 20.31
C CYS A 113 -7.10 -2.01 21.41
N SER A 114 -6.43 -3.12 21.07
CA SER A 114 -6.22 -4.24 22.00
C SER A 114 -4.75 -4.64 22.12
N ASN A 115 -3.83 -3.97 21.41
CA ASN A 115 -2.41 -4.28 21.41
C ASN A 115 -1.57 -3.05 21.80
N PRO A 116 -1.22 -2.88 23.08
CA PRO A 116 -0.44 -1.73 23.54
C PRO A 116 0.99 -1.68 22.96
N LYS A 117 1.50 -2.80 22.44
CA LYS A 117 2.80 -2.83 21.73
C LYS A 117 2.75 -2.04 20.44
N LEU A 118 1.62 -2.04 19.72
CA LEU A 118 1.45 -1.23 18.50
C LEU A 118 1.48 0.26 18.81
N THR A 119 0.82 0.70 19.90
CA THR A 119 0.91 2.09 20.35
C THR A 119 2.34 2.49 20.70
N THR A 120 3.07 1.60 21.37
CA THR A 120 4.48 1.84 21.71
C THR A 120 5.34 1.93 20.46
N PHE A 121 5.18 1.00 19.52
CA PHE A 121 5.88 1.00 18.24
C PHE A 121 5.57 2.26 17.42
N ASN A 122 4.31 2.67 17.33
CA ASN A 122 3.88 3.89 16.65
C ASN A 122 4.58 5.12 17.25
N ARG A 123 4.58 5.24 18.58
CA ARG A 123 5.25 6.34 19.29
C ARG A 123 6.75 6.35 19.06
N ILE A 124 7.40 5.17 19.02
CA ILE A 124 8.81 5.05 18.67
C ILE A 124 9.00 5.53 17.23
N GLY A 125 8.25 4.99 16.27
CA GLY A 125 8.31 5.42 14.86
C GLY A 125 8.13 6.93 14.67
N GLN A 126 7.21 7.55 15.41
CA GLN A 126 7.00 8.99 15.43
C GLN A 126 8.21 9.77 15.94
N LEU A 127 8.81 9.34 17.05
CA LEU A 127 10.03 9.96 17.58
C LEU A 127 11.21 9.80 16.63
N TYR A 128 11.27 8.65 15.93
CA TYR A 128 12.27 8.39 14.90
C TYR A 128 12.06 9.29 13.67
N LEU A 129 10.83 9.43 13.16
CA LEU A 129 10.50 10.34 12.06
C LEU A 129 10.81 11.79 12.43
N LYS A 130 10.43 12.23 13.63
CA LYS A 130 10.76 13.56 14.13
C LYS A 130 12.27 13.78 14.24
N LYS A 131 13.03 12.74 14.60
CA LYS A 131 14.51 12.81 14.60
C LYS A 131 15.02 13.01 13.17
N ILE A 132 14.52 12.25 12.20
CA ILE A 132 14.88 12.41 10.78
C ILE A 132 14.51 13.80 10.27
N GLU A 133 13.34 14.34 10.60
CA GLU A 133 12.93 15.70 10.24
C GLU A 133 13.89 16.76 10.80
N ASN A 134 14.31 16.61 12.06
CA ASN A 134 15.28 17.51 12.69
C ASN A 134 16.70 17.32 12.15
N GLU A 135 17.03 16.12 11.66
CA GLU A 135 18.31 15.77 11.03
C GLU A 135 18.29 15.95 9.49
N ALA A 136 17.16 16.38 8.91
CA ALA A 136 16.93 16.52 7.47
C ALA A 136 17.79 17.63 6.81
N GLU A 137 18.56 18.38 7.61
CA GLU A 137 19.65 19.23 7.11
C GLU A 137 20.88 18.40 6.64
N ARG A 138 20.96 17.11 6.99
CA ARG A 138 21.99 16.15 6.50
C ARG A 138 21.36 14.99 5.75
N LYS A 139 21.11 15.20 4.45
CA LYS A 139 20.59 14.21 3.49
C LYS A 139 21.29 12.83 3.55
N ASP A 140 22.58 12.82 3.87
CA ASP A 140 23.38 11.60 3.96
C ASP A 140 23.01 10.73 5.18
N ALA A 141 22.65 11.33 6.32
CA ALA A 141 22.29 10.58 7.53
C ALA A 141 20.95 9.85 7.40
N ALA A 142 19.97 10.47 6.73
CA ALA A 142 18.69 9.83 6.46
C ALA A 142 18.84 8.66 5.47
N ASN A 143 19.63 8.83 4.41
CA ASN A 143 19.89 7.77 3.43
C ASN A 143 20.60 6.56 4.04
N ASP A 144 21.61 6.79 4.89
CA ASP A 144 22.31 5.71 5.59
C ASP A 144 21.37 4.96 6.52
N PHE A 145 20.52 5.67 7.27
CA PHE A 145 19.52 5.05 8.14
C PHE A 145 18.52 4.16 7.38
N PHE A 146 17.91 4.67 6.30
CA PHE A 146 16.99 3.87 5.50
C PHE A 146 17.67 2.66 4.83
N CYS A 147 18.94 2.81 4.47
CA CYS A 147 19.74 1.71 3.94
C CYS A 147 19.96 0.62 4.99
N ASP A 148 20.29 1.00 6.24
CA ASP A 148 20.50 0.06 7.34
C ASP A 148 19.20 -0.65 7.74
N GLU A 149 18.09 0.09 7.88
CA GLU A 149 16.78 -0.47 8.21
C GLU A 149 16.27 -1.43 7.12
N CYS A 150 16.45 -1.07 5.85
CA CYS A 150 16.14 -1.99 4.76
C CYS A 150 16.96 -3.27 4.88
N GLN A 151 18.27 -3.19 5.10
CA GLN A 151 19.13 -4.37 5.19
C GLN A 151 18.74 -5.27 6.37
N MET A 152 18.41 -4.69 7.53
CA MET A 152 17.90 -5.44 8.67
C MET A 152 16.58 -6.15 8.34
N ALA A 153 15.63 -5.46 7.69
CA ALA A 153 14.38 -6.06 7.27
C ALA A 153 14.59 -7.24 6.30
N VAL A 154 15.55 -7.14 5.37
CA VAL A 154 15.91 -8.24 4.48
C VAL A 154 16.46 -9.43 5.25
N ILE A 155 17.32 -9.20 6.25
CA ILE A 155 17.90 -10.26 7.07
C ILE A 155 16.80 -10.99 7.87
N GLU A 156 15.89 -10.25 8.51
CA GLU A 156 14.79 -10.87 9.25
C GLU A 156 13.82 -11.62 8.33
N LEU A 157 13.50 -11.05 7.16
CA LEU A 157 12.69 -11.73 6.17
C LEU A 157 13.37 -13.00 5.65
N LYS A 158 14.70 -12.98 5.45
CA LYS A 158 15.48 -14.15 5.05
C LYS A 158 15.40 -15.27 6.09
N LYS A 159 15.36 -14.96 7.39
CA LYS A 159 15.17 -15.99 8.44
C LYS A 159 13.81 -16.68 8.35
N VAL A 160 12.76 -15.92 8.08
CA VAL A 160 11.40 -16.48 7.85
C VAL A 160 11.40 -17.33 6.59
N VAL A 161 12.01 -16.84 5.52
CA VAL A 161 12.17 -17.58 4.27
C VAL A 161 13.00 -18.84 4.52
N ASP A 162 14.07 -18.86 5.29
CA ASP A 162 14.87 -20.07 5.50
C ASP A 162 14.23 -21.10 6.43
N ASN A 163 13.16 -20.71 7.14
CA ASN A 163 12.46 -21.56 8.06
C ASN A 163 11.37 -22.38 7.35
N GLU A 164 11.65 -23.67 7.10
CA GLU A 164 10.70 -24.60 6.49
C GLU A 164 9.38 -24.74 7.28
N GLN A 165 9.42 -24.62 8.61
CA GLN A 165 8.22 -24.69 9.45
C GLN A 165 7.32 -23.48 9.20
N GLU A 166 7.89 -22.29 9.06
CA GLU A 166 7.13 -21.09 8.72
C GLU A 166 6.57 -21.14 7.31
N ARG A 167 7.37 -21.59 6.32
CA ARG A 167 6.86 -21.84 4.95
C ARG A 167 5.66 -22.78 4.95
N ALA A 168 5.75 -23.88 5.70
CA ALA A 168 4.67 -24.86 5.83
C ALA A 168 3.44 -24.27 6.53
N ALA A 169 3.63 -23.48 7.59
CA ALA A 169 2.55 -22.80 8.29
C ALA A 169 1.81 -21.81 7.38
N ILE A 170 2.54 -21.06 6.55
CA ILE A 170 1.98 -20.14 5.56
C ILE A 170 1.19 -20.92 4.49
N LYS A 171 1.76 -21.99 3.91
CA LYS A 171 1.04 -22.84 2.94
C LYS A 171 -0.27 -23.38 3.54
N LYS A 172 -0.21 -23.88 4.77
CA LYS A 172 -1.37 -24.40 5.51
C LYS A 172 -2.43 -23.32 5.72
N PHE A 173 -2.02 -22.11 6.10
CA PHE A 173 -2.93 -20.98 6.25
C PHE A 173 -3.69 -20.70 4.95
N PHE A 174 -2.98 -20.60 3.82
CA PHE A 174 -3.64 -20.36 2.52
C PHE A 174 -4.57 -21.51 2.14
N SER A 175 -4.15 -22.76 2.29
CA SER A 175 -5.00 -23.91 1.97
C SER A 175 -6.28 -23.95 2.82
N GLU A 176 -6.15 -23.82 4.15
CA GLU A 176 -7.28 -23.98 5.06
C GLU A 176 -8.17 -22.73 5.18
N LYS A 177 -7.56 -21.55 5.18
CA LYS A 177 -8.27 -20.28 5.44
C LYS A 177 -8.60 -19.53 4.18
N VAL A 178 -7.90 -19.75 3.06
CA VAL A 178 -8.16 -19.06 1.79
C VAL A 178 -8.85 -19.99 0.81
N CYS A 179 -8.17 -21.04 0.34
CA CYS A 179 -8.72 -21.96 -0.66
C CYS A 179 -10.02 -22.61 -0.17
N LYS A 180 -9.99 -23.24 1.00
CA LYS A 180 -11.16 -23.97 1.52
C LYS A 180 -12.30 -23.07 2.00
N ARG A 181 -11.99 -21.91 2.60
CA ARG A 181 -13.01 -21.05 3.24
C ARG A 181 -13.56 -19.96 2.33
N TYR A 182 -12.71 -19.31 1.54
CA TYR A 182 -13.12 -18.17 0.71
C TYR A 182 -13.30 -18.54 -0.77
N ALA A 183 -12.66 -19.62 -1.24
CA ALA A 183 -12.78 -20.10 -2.61
C ALA A 183 -13.18 -21.59 -2.71
N PRO A 184 -14.22 -22.07 -1.99
CA PRO A 184 -14.53 -23.50 -1.89
C PRO A 184 -14.83 -24.16 -3.26
N LYS A 185 -15.37 -23.39 -4.21
CA LYS A 185 -15.64 -23.86 -5.58
C LYS A 185 -14.38 -24.11 -6.41
N TYR A 186 -13.28 -23.46 -6.05
CA TYR A 186 -11.98 -23.52 -6.75
C TYR A 186 -10.89 -24.04 -5.81
N ALA A 187 -11.27 -24.81 -4.80
CA ALA A 187 -10.35 -25.22 -3.75
C ALA A 187 -9.20 -26.06 -4.32
N ASP A 188 -9.49 -26.92 -5.30
CA ASP A 188 -8.51 -27.80 -5.92
C ASP A 188 -7.54 -27.01 -6.81
N GLU A 189 -8.03 -26.10 -7.65
CA GLU A 189 -7.19 -25.22 -8.47
C GLU A 189 -6.37 -24.26 -7.61
N CYS A 190 -6.95 -23.72 -6.54
CA CYS A 190 -6.25 -22.88 -5.58
C CYS A 190 -5.14 -23.65 -4.86
N ASN A 191 -5.41 -24.88 -4.42
CA ASN A 191 -4.38 -25.72 -3.81
C ASN A 191 -3.29 -26.07 -4.83
N LEU A 192 -3.63 -26.37 -6.08
CA LEU A 192 -2.64 -26.61 -7.14
C LEU A 192 -1.71 -25.41 -7.32
N LEU A 193 -2.23 -24.18 -7.27
CA LEU A 193 -1.40 -22.98 -7.29
C LEU A 193 -0.44 -22.92 -6.09
N LEU A 194 -0.90 -23.27 -4.89
CA LEU A 194 -0.04 -23.33 -3.70
C LEU A 194 1.01 -24.44 -3.78
N GLU A 195 0.76 -25.52 -4.51
CA GLU A 195 1.73 -26.61 -4.68
C GLU A 195 2.78 -26.30 -5.73
N GLU A 196 2.40 -25.66 -6.82
CA GLU A 196 3.31 -25.40 -7.94
C GLU A 196 4.03 -24.05 -7.85
N PHE A 197 3.33 -23.00 -7.43
CA PHE A 197 3.85 -21.63 -7.46
C PHE A 197 4.51 -21.24 -6.15
N LEU A 198 3.95 -21.65 -5.00
CA LEU A 198 4.49 -21.24 -3.70
C LEU A 198 5.95 -21.71 -3.49
N PRO A 199 6.36 -22.94 -3.87
CA PRO A 199 7.78 -23.33 -3.79
C PRO A 199 8.69 -22.47 -4.66
N LYS A 200 8.31 -22.23 -5.92
CA LYS A 200 9.07 -21.36 -6.83
C LYS A 200 9.16 -19.93 -6.32
N PHE A 201 8.11 -19.45 -5.67
CA PHE A 201 8.09 -18.14 -5.02
C PHE A 201 9.09 -18.09 -3.86
N TRP A 202 9.17 -19.14 -3.03
CA TRP A 202 10.19 -19.23 -2.00
C TRP A 202 11.61 -19.24 -2.56
N ASP A 203 11.87 -19.98 -3.63
CA ASP A 203 13.18 -20.01 -4.28
C ASP A 203 13.56 -18.63 -4.84
N ALA A 204 12.59 -17.93 -5.42
CA ALA A 204 12.81 -16.58 -5.94
C ALA A 204 13.07 -15.57 -4.82
N LEU A 205 12.36 -15.68 -3.70
CA LEU A 205 12.63 -14.88 -2.49
C LEU A 205 14.01 -15.21 -1.92
N ASP A 206 14.39 -16.47 -1.82
CA ASP A 206 15.70 -16.89 -1.33
C ASP A 206 16.82 -16.24 -2.16
N ALA A 207 16.71 -16.30 -3.49
CA ALA A 207 17.63 -15.67 -4.40
C ALA A 207 17.66 -14.13 -4.29
N ALA A 208 16.51 -13.48 -4.12
CA ALA A 208 16.41 -12.03 -4.00
C ALA A 208 16.99 -11.51 -2.66
N LEU A 209 16.77 -12.26 -1.59
CA LEU A 209 17.17 -11.89 -0.22
C LEU A 209 18.60 -12.34 0.13
N ALA A 210 19.28 -13.07 -0.78
CA ALA A 210 20.64 -13.56 -0.59
C ALA A 210 21.68 -12.46 -0.31
N ASN A 211 21.44 -11.24 -0.78
CA ASN A 211 22.30 -10.09 -0.50
C ASN A 211 21.45 -8.85 -0.12
N PRO A 212 21.33 -8.56 1.20
CA PRO A 212 20.59 -7.41 1.70
C PRO A 212 20.95 -6.08 1.04
N LYS A 213 22.25 -5.79 0.91
CA LYS A 213 22.72 -4.53 0.32
C LYS A 213 22.29 -4.41 -1.15
N VAL A 214 22.45 -5.47 -1.95
CA VAL A 214 22.05 -5.47 -3.37
C VAL A 214 20.54 -5.30 -3.53
N LEU A 215 19.73 -5.99 -2.70
CA LEU A 215 18.28 -5.81 -2.71
C LEU A 215 17.93 -4.36 -2.38
N CYS A 216 18.46 -3.83 -1.28
CA CYS A 216 18.15 -2.49 -0.79
C CYS A 216 18.61 -1.39 -1.75
N VAL A 217 19.71 -1.59 -2.50
CA VAL A 217 20.06 -0.73 -3.64
C VAL A 217 19.03 -0.86 -4.77
N GLY A 218 18.61 -2.08 -5.09
CA GLY A 218 17.64 -2.37 -6.14
C GLY A 218 16.26 -1.76 -5.88
N VAL A 219 15.82 -1.70 -4.62
CA VAL A 219 14.56 -1.05 -4.20
C VAL A 219 14.73 0.43 -3.83
N GLY A 220 15.96 0.96 -3.87
CA GLY A 220 16.24 2.39 -3.72
C GLY A 220 16.37 2.91 -2.29
N PHE A 221 16.47 2.02 -1.29
CA PHE A 221 16.72 2.40 0.10
C PHE A 221 18.21 2.60 0.40
N CYS A 222 19.09 2.00 -0.40
CA CYS A 222 20.54 2.23 -0.33
C CYS A 222 21.04 3.01 -1.56
N PRO A 223 22.07 3.86 -1.40
CA PRO A 223 22.70 4.55 -2.52
C PRO A 223 23.28 3.55 -3.53
N LYS A 224 23.14 3.83 -4.83
CA LYS A 224 23.64 2.96 -5.90
C LYS A 224 25.17 2.97 -5.92
N GLU A 225 25.79 1.82 -5.67
CA GLU A 225 27.16 1.54 -6.12
C GLU A 225 27.13 1.10 -7.59
N SER A 226 28.08 1.56 -8.38
CA SER A 226 28.05 1.68 -9.85
C SER A 226 27.98 0.39 -10.70
N ALA A 227 27.59 -0.79 -10.18
CA ALA A 227 27.65 -2.02 -11.00
C ALA A 227 26.72 -3.21 -10.67
N ALA A 228 25.82 -3.17 -9.67
CA ALA A 228 25.13 -4.39 -9.20
C ALA A 228 23.61 -4.49 -9.52
N SER A 229 23.09 -3.79 -10.55
CA SER A 229 21.64 -3.63 -10.76
C SER A 229 20.93 -4.69 -11.64
N ASN A 230 21.63 -5.64 -12.25
CA ASN A 230 21.05 -6.43 -13.35
C ASN A 230 20.15 -7.63 -12.95
N LYS A 231 20.38 -8.28 -11.80
CA LYS A 231 19.59 -9.49 -11.43
C LYS A 231 18.21 -9.16 -10.83
N LEU A 232 18.10 -8.09 -10.04
CA LEU A 232 16.83 -7.69 -9.41
C LEU A 232 15.87 -7.06 -10.43
N ALA A 233 16.41 -6.31 -11.40
CA ALA A 233 15.63 -5.80 -12.53
C ALA A 233 15.00 -6.93 -13.36
N GLN A 234 15.68 -8.08 -13.46
CA GLN A 234 15.13 -9.28 -14.08
C GLN A 234 14.02 -9.92 -13.24
N PHE A 235 14.15 -9.99 -11.91
CA PHE A 235 13.09 -10.48 -11.02
C PHE A 235 11.82 -9.64 -11.15
N PHE A 236 11.90 -8.31 -11.02
CA PHE A 236 10.72 -7.44 -11.19
C PHE A 236 10.15 -7.50 -12.61
N LYS A 237 10.98 -7.72 -13.64
CA LYS A 237 10.49 -8.01 -15.00
C LYS A 237 9.73 -9.32 -15.09
N ALA A 238 10.21 -10.38 -14.43
CA ALA A 238 9.57 -11.69 -14.44
C ALA A 238 8.25 -11.68 -13.66
N VAL A 239 8.20 -11.00 -12.51
CA VAL A 239 6.95 -10.80 -11.74
C VAL A 239 5.95 -9.96 -12.54
N LYS A 240 6.40 -8.96 -13.30
CA LYS A 240 5.55 -8.16 -14.18
C LYS A 240 5.06 -8.92 -15.43
N ALA A 241 5.64 -10.08 -15.71
CA ALA A 241 5.30 -10.93 -16.85
C ALA A 241 4.43 -12.14 -16.47
N LEU A 242 4.15 -12.32 -15.18
CA LEU A 242 3.10 -13.19 -14.65
C LEU A 242 1.79 -12.41 -14.57
#